data_AF-A0A7C3UZV3-F1
#
_entry.id   AF-A0A7C3UZV3-F1
#
_cell.length_a   1.000
_cell.length_b   1.000
_cell.length_c   1.000
_cell.angle_alpha   90.00
_cell.angle_beta   90.00
_cell.angle_gamma   90.00
#
_symmetry.space_group_name_H-M   'P 1'
#
loop_
_entity.id
_entity.type
_entity.pdbx_description
1 polymer ?
#
loop_
_entity_poly.entity_id
_entity_poly.type
_entity_poly.pdbx_seq_one_letter_code
_entity_poly.pdbx_strand_id
1 'polypeptide(L)'
;MRKDGELERFYDILEVKLEDVARDLLMSNELLGDNLLKSIQRVIERTLISCALRMTKKNMSKASRLLGINRNTLRKKIRELDLDGGG
;
A
#
# COMPACT_ATOMS: atom_id res chain seq x y z
N MET A 1 -14.44 -21.30 12.38
CA MET A 1 -14.58 -21.23 10.91
C MET A 1 -15.10 -19.85 10.52
N ARG A 2 -14.56 -19.28 9.43
CA ARG A 2 -15.02 -18.09 8.64
C ARG A 2 -14.25 -16.75 8.73
N LYS A 3 -13.09 -16.65 9.39
CA LYS A 3 -12.19 -15.49 9.12
C LYS A 3 -11.57 -15.57 7.72
N ASP A 4 -11.31 -16.80 7.27
CA ASP A 4 -10.68 -17.04 5.96
C ASP A 4 -11.61 -16.62 4.82
N GLY A 5 -12.91 -16.88 4.92
CA GLY A 5 -13.87 -16.51 3.87
C GLY A 5 -14.18 -15.01 3.75
N GLU A 6 -14.01 -14.22 4.82
CA GLU A 6 -14.13 -12.76 4.74
C GLU A 6 -12.89 -12.13 4.11
N LEU A 7 -11.72 -12.64 4.48
CA LEU A 7 -10.45 -12.20 3.93
C LEU A 7 -10.36 -12.56 2.44
N GLU A 8 -10.80 -13.76 2.06
CA GLU A 8 -10.88 -14.20 0.66
C GLU A 8 -11.75 -13.25 -0.16
N ARG A 9 -12.98 -12.96 0.31
CA ARG A 9 -13.87 -12.01 -0.38
C ARG A 9 -13.26 -10.63 -0.52
N PHE A 10 -12.50 -10.17 0.47
CA PHE A 10 -11.80 -8.90 0.38
C PHE A 10 -10.72 -8.93 -0.71
N TYR A 11 -9.97 -10.03 -0.81
CA TYR A 11 -8.98 -10.22 -1.86
C TYR A 11 -9.61 -10.30 -3.25
N ASP A 12 -10.73 -11.02 -3.41
CA ASP A 12 -11.47 -11.08 -4.68
C ASP A 12 -11.89 -9.67 -5.15
N ILE A 13 -12.44 -8.87 -4.23
CA ILE A 13 -12.84 -7.48 -4.53
C ILE A 13 -11.63 -6.63 -4.91
N LEU A 14 -10.51 -6.82 -4.22
CA LEU A 14 -9.28 -6.08 -4.50
C LEU A 14 -8.72 -6.46 -5.87
N GLU A 15 -8.74 -7.73 -6.24
CA GLU A 15 -8.27 -8.24 -7.52
C GLU A 15 -9.08 -7.66 -8.69
N VAL A 16 -10.41 -7.74 -8.62
CA VAL A 16 -11.30 -7.17 -9.65
C VAL A 16 -11.04 -5.67 -9.83
N LYS A 17 -10.94 -4.92 -8.72
CA LYS A 17 -10.67 -3.48 -8.80
C LYS A 17 -9.28 -3.15 -9.33
N LEU A 18 -8.29 -3.97 -9.01
CA LEU A 18 -6.93 -3.78 -9.50
C LEU A 18 -6.83 -4.11 -10.99
N GLU A 19 -7.58 -5.10 -11.48
CA GLU A 19 -7.65 -5.43 -12.90
C GLU A 19 -8.15 -4.25 -13.73
N ASP A 20 -9.22 -3.57 -13.29
CA ASP A 20 -9.74 -2.39 -13.98
C ASP A 20 -8.69 -1.28 -14.07
N VAL A 21 -8.00 -0.99 -12.96
CA VAL A 21 -6.91 0.01 -12.94
C VAL A 21 -5.74 -0.43 -13.82
N ALA A 22 -5.37 -1.71 -13.77
CA ALA A 22 -4.27 -2.24 -14.58
C ALA A 22 -4.58 -2.16 -16.06
N ARG A 23 -5.83 -2.43 -16.48
CA ARG A 23 -6.27 -2.33 -17.88
C ARG A 23 -6.08 -0.91 -18.40
N ASP A 24 -6.53 0.09 -17.65
CA ASP A 24 -6.39 1.50 -18.04
C ASP A 24 -4.92 1.93 -18.13
N LEU A 25 -4.09 1.52 -17.16
CA LEU A 25 -2.68 1.89 -17.11
C LEU A 25 -1.83 1.19 -18.19
N LEU A 26 -2.14 -0.07 -18.52
CA LEU A 26 -1.42 -0.83 -19.54
C LEU A 26 -1.79 -0.38 -20.96
N MET A 27 -3.03 0.10 -21.17
CA MET A 27 -3.48 0.63 -22.46
C MET A 27 -3.05 2.09 -22.67
N SER A 28 -2.80 2.84 -21.59
CA SER A 28 -2.32 4.21 -21.63
C SER A 28 -0.80 4.25 -21.80
N ASN A 29 -0.33 4.34 -23.05
CA ASN A 29 1.09 4.43 -23.41
C ASN A 29 1.83 5.65 -22.80
N GLU A 30 1.11 6.55 -22.12
CA GLU A 30 1.60 7.80 -21.49
C GLU A 30 2.12 7.62 -20.05
N LEU A 31 1.74 6.55 -19.34
CA LEU A 31 2.11 6.33 -17.93
C LEU A 31 3.28 5.36 -17.73
N LEU A 32 3.88 4.87 -18.82
CA LEU A 32 5.04 3.98 -18.80
C LEU A 32 6.33 4.75 -18.52
N GLY A 33 6.39 5.49 -17.39
CA GLY A 33 7.67 5.79 -16.77
C GLY A 33 8.28 4.48 -16.26
N ASP A 34 9.58 4.27 -16.51
CA ASP A 34 10.50 3.12 -16.34
C ASP A 34 10.13 1.84 -15.56
N ASN A 35 9.10 1.82 -14.70
CA ASN A 35 8.57 0.60 -14.07
C ASN A 35 7.15 0.78 -13.49
N LEU A 36 6.11 0.37 -14.24
CA LEU A 36 4.70 0.42 -13.80
C LEU A 36 4.46 -0.37 -12.49
N LEU A 37 5.04 -1.55 -12.36
CA LEU A 37 4.89 -2.39 -11.17
C LEU A 37 5.40 -1.67 -9.92
N LYS A 38 6.56 -1.02 -10.01
CA LYS A 38 7.13 -0.22 -8.92
C LYS A 38 6.25 0.97 -8.57
N SER A 39 5.64 1.62 -9.55
CA SER A 39 4.72 2.74 -9.33
C SER A 39 3.46 2.30 -8.58
N ILE A 40 2.83 1.21 -9.00
CA ILE A 40 1.67 0.64 -8.31
C ILE A 40 2.03 0.18 -6.90
N GLN A 41 3.16 -0.51 -6.74
CA GLN A 41 3.64 -0.90 -5.42
C GLN A 41 3.82 0.32 -4.51
N ARG A 42 4.37 1.43 -5.02
CA ARG A 42 4.53 2.69 -4.27
C ARG A 42 3.18 3.23 -3.79
N VAL A 43 2.14 3.20 -4.65
CA VAL A 43 0.78 3.67 -4.31
C VAL A 43 0.15 2.81 -3.21
N ILE A 44 0.24 1.49 -3.34
CA ILE A 44 -0.29 0.53 -2.36
C ILE A 44 0.39 0.74 -1.00
N GLU A 45 1.73 0.76 -0.99
CA GLU A 45 2.51 0.93 0.24
C GLU A 45 2.23 2.27 0.91
N ARG A 46 2.18 3.36 0.13
CA ARG A 46 1.85 4.70 0.64
C ARG A 46 0.48 4.72 1.30
N THR A 47 -0.52 4.11 0.68
CA THR A 47 -1.90 4.05 1.20
C THR A 47 -1.97 3.30 2.53
N LEU A 48 -1.41 2.09 2.58
CA LEU A 48 -1.44 1.24 3.77
C LEU A 48 -0.67 1.87 4.93
N ILE A 49 0.55 2.38 4.67
CA ILE A 49 1.39 2.99 5.69
C ILE A 49 0.77 4.28 6.22
N SER A 50 0.25 5.14 5.36
CA SER A 50 -0.41 6.38 5.78
C SER A 50 -1.64 6.10 6.65
N CYS A 51 -2.43 5.08 6.29
CA CYS A 51 -3.59 4.66 7.08
C CYS A 51 -3.17 4.17 8.46
N ALA A 52 -2.20 3.26 8.54
CA ALA A 52 -1.68 2.76 9.81
C ALA A 52 -1.14 3.89 10.69
N LEU A 53 -0.37 4.83 10.13
CA LEU A 53 0.14 5.97 10.87
C LEU A 53 -0.99 6.87 11.41
N ARG A 54 -2.05 7.13 10.63
CA ARG A 54 -3.21 7.89 11.13
C ARG A 54 -3.91 7.15 12.27
N MET A 55 -4.20 5.87 12.09
CA MET A 55 -4.87 5.03 13.09
C MET A 55 -4.08 4.95 14.40
N THR A 56 -2.75 4.99 14.33
CA THR A 56 -1.89 4.91 15.52
C THR A 56 -1.43 6.27 16.04
N LYS A 57 -1.93 7.38 15.50
CA LYS A 57 -1.49 8.75 15.82
C LYS A 57 0.04 8.91 15.70
N LYS A 58 0.59 8.43 14.58
CA LYS A 58 2.02 8.39 14.24
C LYS A 58 2.89 7.55 15.20
N ASN A 59 2.30 6.69 16.03
CA ASN A 59 3.07 5.75 16.84
C ASN A 59 3.65 4.63 15.97
N MET A 60 4.94 4.70 15.69
CA MET A 60 5.64 3.74 14.82
C MET A 60 5.57 2.30 15.29
N SER A 61 5.73 2.04 16.59
CA SER A 61 5.70 0.66 17.12
C SER A 61 4.32 0.02 17.00
N LYS A 62 3.25 0.81 17.17
CA LYS A 62 1.88 0.34 16.94
C LYS A 62 1.59 0.17 15.45
N ALA A 63 2.00 1.12 14.61
CA ALA A 63 1.81 1.04 13.15
C ALA A 63 2.53 -0.17 12.54
N SER A 64 3.77 -0.43 12.95
CA SER A 64 4.53 -1.59 12.46
C SER A 64 3.87 -2.91 12.87
N ARG A 65 3.27 -2.96 14.06
CA ARG A 65 2.49 -4.12 14.52
C ARG A 65 1.21 -4.32 13.72
N LEU A 66 0.46 -3.25 13.42
CA LEU A 66 -0.75 -3.33 12.59
C LEU A 66 -0.43 -3.81 11.16
N LEU A 67 0.69 -3.35 10.60
CA LEU A 67 1.14 -3.72 9.25
C LEU A 67 1.85 -5.07 9.20
N GLY A 68 2.19 -5.67 10.34
CA GLY A 68 2.94 -6.93 10.39
C GLY A 68 4.38 -6.83 9.86
N ILE A 69 4.97 -5.63 9.85
CA ILE A 69 6.34 -5.42 9.35
C ILE A 69 7.29 -4.95 10.46
N ASN A 70 8.59 -5.15 10.25
CA ASN A 70 9.60 -4.64 11.18
C ASN A 70 9.56 -3.10 11.26
N ARG A 71 9.67 -2.53 12.47
CA ARG A 71 9.69 -1.07 12.70
C ARG A 71 10.78 -0.35 11.88
N ASN A 72 11.94 -0.97 11.70
CA ASN A 72 13.03 -0.42 10.90
C ASN A 72 12.66 -0.36 9.41
N THR A 73 11.99 -1.40 8.90
CA THR A 73 11.45 -1.42 7.54
C THR A 73 10.38 -0.35 7.36
N LEU A 74 9.45 -0.22 8.31
CA LEU A 74 8.45 0.85 8.30
C LEU A 74 9.11 2.23 8.24
N ARG A 75 10.14 2.49 9.07
CA ARG A 75 10.88 3.76 9.06
C ARG A 75 11.56 4.05 7.71
N LYS A 76 12.14 3.03 7.07
CA LYS A 76 12.72 3.18 5.71
C LYS A 76 11.65 3.55 4.69
N LYS A 77 10.54 2.79 4.68
CA LYS A 77 9.42 3.04 3.76
C LYS A 77 8.78 4.41 3.96
N ILE A 78 8.65 4.90 5.19
CA ILE A 78 8.14 6.25 5.46
C ILE A 78 8.99 7.32 4.76
N ARG A 79 10.32 7.17 4.76
CA ARG A 79 11.23 8.09 4.06
C ARG A 79 11.16 7.94 2.55
N GLU A 80 11.22 6.70 2.04
CA GLU A 80 11.14 6.42 0.60
C GLU A 80 9.82 6.90 -0.04
N LEU A 81 8.76 6.97 0.76
CA LEU A 81 7.42 7.38 0.34
C LEU A 81 7.10 8.84 0.67
N ASP A 82 8.03 9.60 1.27
CA ASP A 82 7.88 11.01 1.66
C ASP A 82 6.69 11.23 2.61
N LEU A 83 6.56 10.37 3.64
CA LEU A 83 5.43 10.34 4.58
C LEU A 83 5.74 10.92 5.97
N ASP A 84 6.96 11.38 6.22
CA ASP A 84 7.35 11.99 7.49
C ASP A 84 6.87 13.44 7.65
N GLY A 85 6.33 14.04 6.59
CA GLY A 85 5.80 15.40 6.60
C GLY A 85 6.89 16.47 6.50
N GLY A 86 8.12 16.09 6.12
CA GLY A 86 9.19 17.01 5.80
C GLY A 86 9.16 17.39 4.33
N GLY A 87 8.51 18.52 4.03
CA GLY A 87 8.91 19.42 2.95
C GLY A 87 9.76 20.55 3.53
#